data_AF-A0AAN8FCM6-F1
#
_entry.id   AF-A0AAN8FCM6-F1
#
_cell.length_a   1.000
_cell.length_b   1.000
_cell.length_c   1.000
_cell.angle_alpha   90.00
_cell.angle_beta   90.00
_cell.angle_gamma   90.00
#
_symmetry.space_group_name_H-M   'P 1'
#
loop_
_entity.id
_entity.type
_entity.pdbx_description
1 polymer ?
#
loop_
_entity_poly.entity_id
_entity_poly.type
_entity_poly.pdbx_seq_one_letter_code
_entity_poly.pdbx_strand_id
1 'polypeptide(L)'
;MLTPGASSYFYRNFPNSRAFITKLLKFQLDELCSHLDHTCFVIADRVEELNDRLLAYRSLRRKGPQGVLTLSDARILPPSPLTWENFNTKTWKIDKTTIRLEYARLMVVGAFFSGALEFNTTRKQDVLLIGLGGGIINNYLTTMTNHT
;
A
#
# COMPACT_ATOMS: atom_id res chain seq x y z
N MET A 1 -22.34 -22.89 -9.94
CA MET A 1 -20.95 -23.36 -9.76
C MET A 1 -20.14 -22.16 -9.27
N LEU A 2 -19.88 -22.05 -7.97
CA LEU A 2 -19.12 -20.93 -7.39
C LEU A 2 -17.63 -21.22 -7.59
N THR A 3 -16.91 -20.30 -8.22
CA THR A 3 -15.45 -20.37 -8.33
C THR A 3 -14.83 -20.34 -6.94
N PRO A 4 -13.83 -21.19 -6.63
CA PRO A 4 -13.20 -21.16 -5.32
C PRO A 4 -12.49 -19.81 -5.12
N GLY A 5 -12.69 -19.19 -3.96
CA GLY A 5 -12.04 -17.92 -3.60
C GLY A 5 -10.52 -18.07 -3.45
N ALA A 6 -9.78 -16.97 -3.59
CA ALA A 6 -8.31 -16.95 -3.58
C ALA A 6 -7.68 -17.63 -2.34
N SER A 7 -8.28 -17.55 -1.14
CA SER A 7 -7.78 -18.33 0.02
C SER A 7 -7.90 -19.82 -0.19
N SER A 8 -9.00 -20.33 -0.75
CA SER A 8 -9.17 -21.78 -0.92
C SER A 8 -8.13 -22.40 -1.87
N TYR A 9 -7.63 -21.64 -2.84
CA TYR A 9 -6.49 -22.02 -3.67
C TYR A 9 -5.16 -21.93 -2.91
N PHE A 10 -4.98 -20.92 -2.06
CA PHE A 10 -3.80 -20.74 -1.23
C PHE A 10 -3.64 -21.88 -0.21
N TYR A 11 -4.70 -22.27 0.49
CA TYR A 11 -4.68 -23.38 1.45
C TYR A 11 -4.50 -24.76 0.78
N ARG A 12 -4.96 -24.94 -0.47
CA ARG A 12 -4.79 -26.20 -1.22
C ARG A 12 -3.38 -26.41 -1.74
N ASN A 13 -2.69 -25.35 -2.17
CA ASN A 13 -1.34 -25.46 -2.73
C ASN A 13 -0.22 -25.29 -1.67
N PHE A 14 -0.56 -24.89 -0.44
CA PHE A 14 0.40 -24.71 0.65
C PHE A 14 -0.05 -25.48 1.91
N PRO A 15 0.41 -26.72 2.10
CA PRO A 15 0.03 -27.55 3.25
C PRO A 15 0.50 -27.00 4.63
N ASN A 16 1.24 -25.87 4.64
CA ASN A 16 1.69 -25.13 5.84
C ASN A 16 1.33 -23.63 5.78
N SER A 17 0.20 -23.29 5.18
CA SER A 17 -0.30 -21.91 5.00
C SER A 17 -0.29 -21.05 6.28
N ARG A 18 -0.58 -21.63 7.45
CA ARG A 18 -0.53 -20.90 8.74
C ARG A 18 0.89 -20.42 9.07
N ALA A 19 1.91 -21.29 8.97
CA ALA A 19 3.29 -20.87 9.20
C ALA A 19 3.78 -19.84 8.16
N PHE A 20 3.23 -19.90 6.94
CA PHE A 20 3.53 -18.98 5.85
C PHE A 20 2.96 -17.57 6.10
N ILE A 21 1.69 -17.48 6.48
CA ILE A 21 1.06 -16.22 6.89
C ILE A 21 1.76 -15.68 8.14
N THR A 22 2.15 -16.53 9.10
CA THR A 22 2.94 -16.12 10.28
C THR A 22 4.31 -15.55 9.91
N LYS A 23 4.96 -16.03 8.85
CA LYS A 23 6.23 -15.48 8.35
C LYS A 23 6.05 -14.17 7.57
N LEU A 24 4.90 -13.97 6.94
CA LEU A 24 4.52 -12.75 6.20
C LEU A 24 3.80 -11.70 7.06
N LEU A 25 3.46 -12.04 8.30
CA LEU A 25 2.53 -11.27 9.15
C LEU A 25 3.05 -9.85 9.43
N LYS A 26 4.37 -9.70 9.60
CA LYS A 26 5.11 -8.42 9.51
C LYS A 26 6.56 -8.69 9.09
N PHE A 27 6.93 -8.30 7.88
CA PHE A 27 8.29 -8.44 7.38
C PHE A 27 8.90 -7.07 7.10
N GLN A 28 10.00 -6.75 7.78
CA GLN A 28 10.80 -5.54 7.48
C GLN A 28 11.58 -5.81 6.21
N LEU A 29 11.30 -5.01 5.17
CA LEU A 29 11.95 -5.10 3.87
C LEU A 29 13.28 -4.39 3.82
N ASP A 30 13.34 -3.24 4.49
CA ASP A 30 14.49 -2.33 4.46
C ASP A 30 14.43 -1.29 5.58
N GLU A 31 15.57 -0.68 5.85
CA GLU A 31 15.72 0.48 6.73
C GLU A 31 16.70 1.48 6.13
N LEU A 32 16.25 2.73 6.01
CA LEU A 32 17.00 3.82 5.41
C LEU A 32 17.13 4.94 6.44
N CYS A 33 18.35 5.37 6.72
CA CYS A 33 18.61 6.46 7.64
C CYS A 33 19.18 7.66 6.88
N SER A 34 18.63 8.84 7.17
CA SER A 34 19.11 10.11 6.63
C SER A 34 20.47 10.47 7.24
N HIS A 35 21.42 10.86 6.40
CA HIS A 35 22.73 11.34 6.83
C HIS A 35 22.68 12.76 7.43
N LEU A 36 21.59 13.50 7.19
CA LEU A 36 21.47 14.91 7.60
C LEU A 36 21.00 15.06 9.05
N ASP A 37 20.01 14.26 9.45
CA ASP A 37 19.32 14.39 10.73
C ASP A 37 19.26 13.07 11.51
N HIS A 38 19.90 12.02 11.00
CA HIS A 38 19.90 10.66 11.56
C HIS A 38 18.49 10.06 11.76
N THR A 39 17.48 10.61 11.08
CA THR A 39 16.14 10.02 11.09
C THR A 39 16.16 8.72 10.29
N CYS A 40 15.69 7.64 10.91
CA CYS A 40 15.57 6.34 10.25
C CYS A 40 14.12 6.02 9.87
N PHE A 41 13.97 5.46 8.67
CA PHE A 41 12.72 5.04 8.08
C PHE A 41 12.74 3.52 7.85
N VAL A 42 11.66 2.85 8.24
CA VAL A 42 11.47 1.42 8.04
C VAL A 42 10.43 1.21 6.95
N ILE A 43 10.78 0.38 5.98
CA ILE A 43 9.84 -0.16 5.02
C ILE A 43 9.46 -1.57 5.46
N ALA A 44 8.17 -1.81 5.70
CA ALA A 44 7.70 -3.11 6.15
C ALA A 44 6.38 -3.49 5.50
N ASP A 45 6.29 -4.74 5.07
CA ASP A 45 5.07 -5.34 4.56
C ASP A 45 4.30 -6.03 5.69
N ARG A 46 2.98 -5.95 5.59
CA ARG A 46 2.02 -6.61 6.49
C ARG A 46 1.00 -7.34 5.65
N VAL A 47 0.74 -8.58 6.01
CA VAL A 47 -0.32 -9.38 5.39
C VAL A 47 -1.41 -9.66 6.42
N GLU A 48 -2.65 -9.49 6.00
CA GLU A 48 -3.88 -9.69 6.75
C GLU A 48 -4.76 -10.65 5.94
N GLU A 49 -5.56 -11.49 6.60
CA GLU A 49 -6.56 -12.31 5.92
C GLU A 49 -7.95 -11.77 6.30
N LEU A 50 -8.74 -11.42 5.29
CA LEU A 50 -10.10 -10.92 5.46
C LEU A 50 -11.03 -11.63 4.48
N ASN A 51 -12.04 -12.32 4.99
CA ASN A 51 -13.05 -13.02 4.18
C ASN A 51 -12.43 -13.90 3.08
N ASP A 52 -11.48 -14.78 3.44
CA ASP A 52 -10.81 -15.68 2.50
C ASP A 52 -10.04 -14.96 1.38
N ARG A 53 -9.58 -13.73 1.65
CA ARG A 53 -8.71 -12.95 0.78
C ARG A 53 -7.49 -12.47 1.53
N LEU A 54 -6.33 -12.69 0.92
CA LEU A 54 -5.07 -12.12 1.38
C LEU A 54 -5.03 -10.64 1.05
N LEU A 55 -4.89 -9.86 2.11
CA LEU A 55 -4.72 -8.43 2.10
C LEU A 55 -3.26 -8.10 2.42
N ALA A 56 -2.60 -7.30 1.61
CA ALA A 56 -1.20 -6.95 1.84
C ALA A 56 -0.96 -5.45 1.72
N TYR A 57 -0.14 -4.91 2.62
CA TYR A 57 0.16 -3.49 2.71
C TYR A 57 1.64 -3.26 2.94
N ARG A 58 2.20 -2.27 2.25
CA ARG A 58 3.56 -1.77 2.44
C ARG A 58 3.53 -0.46 3.19
N SER A 59 4.07 -0.49 4.40
CA SER A 59 4.14 0.67 5.28
C SER A 59 5.52 1.33 5.23
N LEU A 60 5.52 2.66 5.12
CA LEU A 60 6.68 3.51 5.40
C LEU A 60 6.50 4.09 6.79
N ARG A 61 7.47 3.84 7.68
CA ARG A 61 7.41 4.26 9.07
C ARG A 61 8.66 5.02 9.46
N ARG A 62 8.52 6.05 10.28
CA ARG A 62 9.64 6.77 10.88
C ARG A 62 9.88 6.23 12.30
N LYS A 63 11.11 5.88 12.62
CA LYS A 63 11.54 5.62 14.01
C LYS A 63 11.78 6.96 14.71
N GLY A 64 11.29 7.08 15.94
CA GLY A 64 11.56 8.25 16.78
C GLY A 64 11.57 7.89 18.26
N PRO A 65 11.97 8.83 19.14
CA PRO A 65 12.04 8.61 20.58
C PRO A 65 10.70 8.19 21.21
N GLN A 66 9.60 8.61 20.61
CA GLN A 66 8.23 8.37 21.06
C GLN A 66 7.60 7.10 20.44
N GLY A 67 8.36 6.33 19.67
CA GLY A 67 7.89 5.13 18.98
C GLY A 67 7.94 5.25 17.46
N VAL A 68 7.13 4.42 16.79
CA VAL A 68 7.14 4.26 15.33
C VAL A 68 5.91 4.94 14.73
N LEU A 69 6.14 6.03 14.01
CA LEU A 69 5.08 6.75 13.29
C LEU A 69 4.89 6.14 11.89
N THR A 70 3.68 5.69 11.57
CA THR A 70 3.37 5.25 10.20
C THR A 70 3.06 6.46 9.32
N LEU A 71 3.95 6.75 8.37
CA LEU A 71 3.83 7.88 7.45
C LEU A 71 3.02 7.51 6.21
N SER A 72 3.06 6.25 5.80
CA SER A 72 2.34 5.79 4.61
C SER A 72 2.03 4.31 4.72
N ASP A 73 0.95 3.88 4.06
CA ASP A 73 0.50 2.49 4.05
C ASP A 73 -0.17 2.17 2.71
N ALA A 74 0.66 1.74 1.75
CA ALA A 74 0.25 1.49 0.38
C ALA A 74 -0.28 0.06 0.23
N ARG A 75 -1.40 -0.10 -0.48
CA ARG A 75 -1.94 -1.41 -0.79
C ARG A 75 -1.06 -2.10 -1.86
N ILE A 76 -0.59 -3.31 -1.58
CA ILE A 76 0.08 -4.16 -2.57
C ILE A 76 -0.80 -5.36 -2.90
N LEU A 77 -0.76 -5.80 -4.14
CA LEU A 77 -1.62 -6.84 -4.68
C LEU A 77 -0.85 -8.16 -4.72
N PRO A 78 -1.19 -9.14 -3.85
CA PRO A 78 -0.65 -10.47 -3.96
C PRO A 78 -1.00 -11.08 -5.32
N PRO A 79 -0.08 -11.80 -5.97
CA PRO A 79 -0.40 -12.56 -7.17
C PRO A 79 -1.44 -13.65 -6.85
N SER A 80 -2.27 -13.98 -7.84
CA SER A 80 -3.22 -15.08 -7.77
C SER A 80 -3.04 -15.97 -9.00
N PRO A 81 -2.52 -17.21 -8.86
CA PRO A 81 -2.14 -17.87 -7.61
C PRO A 81 -0.81 -17.36 -7.03
N LEU A 82 -0.71 -17.33 -5.70
CA LEU A 82 0.54 -17.12 -4.98
C LEU A 82 1.36 -18.43 -5.01
N THR A 83 2.65 -18.37 -5.30
CA THR A 83 3.57 -19.51 -5.45
C THR A 83 4.92 -19.17 -4.81
N TRP A 84 5.79 -20.19 -4.62
CA TRP A 84 7.17 -19.98 -4.15
C TRP A 84 8.06 -19.18 -5.10
N GLU A 85 7.65 -19.00 -6.35
CA GLU A 85 8.41 -18.23 -7.32
C GLU A 85 7.99 -16.75 -7.29
N ASN A 86 6.74 -16.46 -6.90
CA ASN A 86 6.17 -15.10 -6.92
C ASN A 86 5.85 -14.53 -5.52
N PHE A 87 6.31 -15.18 -4.44
CA PHE A 87 6.09 -14.72 -3.06
C PHE A 87 6.91 -13.48 -2.65
N ASN A 88 7.89 -13.07 -3.47
CA ASN A 88 8.69 -11.88 -3.19
C ASN A 88 7.81 -10.62 -3.27
N THR A 89 7.41 -10.10 -2.11
CA THR A 89 6.49 -8.96 -2.04
C THR A 89 7.06 -7.68 -2.66
N LYS A 90 8.38 -7.56 -2.81
CA LYS A 90 9.01 -6.40 -3.48
C LYS A 90 8.57 -6.25 -4.94
N THR A 91 8.16 -7.34 -5.60
CA THR A 91 7.72 -7.34 -7.00
C THR A 91 6.20 -7.20 -7.17
N TRP A 92 5.45 -7.18 -6.07
CA TRP A 92 4.00 -7.09 -6.12
C TRP A 92 3.54 -5.72 -6.60
N LYS A 93 2.47 -5.71 -7.41
CA LYS A 93 1.90 -4.48 -7.95
C LYS A 93 1.30 -3.65 -6.83
N ILE A 94 1.46 -2.33 -6.92
CA ILE A 94 0.78 -1.39 -6.03
C ILE A 94 -0.65 -1.19 -6.53
N ASP A 95 -1.63 -1.36 -5.65
CA ASP A 95 -2.98 -0.86 -5.90
C ASP A 95 -2.99 0.64 -5.61
N LYS A 96 -3.14 1.40 -6.69
CA LYS A 96 -3.14 2.85 -6.64
C LYS A 96 -4.47 3.45 -6.19
N THR A 97 -5.54 2.68 -6.14
CA THR A 97 -6.89 3.17 -5.84
C THR A 97 -7.21 3.20 -4.35
N THR A 98 -6.45 2.45 -3.53
CA THR A 98 -6.71 2.34 -2.10
C THR A 98 -5.90 3.36 -1.30
N ILE A 99 -6.61 4.22 -0.54
CA ILE A 99 -6.02 5.07 0.50
C ILE A 99 -6.52 4.60 1.87
N ARG A 100 -5.62 4.16 2.76
CA ARG A 100 -5.99 3.69 4.11
C ARG A 100 -5.93 4.76 5.19
N LEU A 101 -4.93 5.64 5.11
CA LEU A 101 -4.66 6.63 6.15
C LEU A 101 -5.60 7.82 6.04
N GLU A 102 -6.22 8.20 7.16
CA GLU A 102 -7.22 9.26 7.25
C GLU A 102 -6.68 10.61 6.77
N TYR A 103 -5.46 10.96 7.19
CA TYR A 103 -4.83 12.21 6.76
C TYR A 103 -4.71 12.30 5.23
N ALA A 104 -4.37 11.19 4.56
CA ALA A 104 -4.20 11.15 3.12
C ALA A 104 -5.55 11.26 2.40
N ARG A 105 -6.61 10.65 2.95
CA ARG A 105 -7.99 10.82 2.43
C ARG A 105 -8.42 12.28 2.56
N LEU A 106 -8.17 12.90 3.71
CA LEU A 106 -8.52 14.30 3.95
C LEU A 106 -7.75 15.25 3.03
N MET A 107 -6.46 15.00 2.76
CA MET A 107 -5.70 15.80 1.79
C MET A 107 -6.25 15.69 0.37
N VAL A 108 -6.60 14.47 -0.08
CA VAL A 108 -7.22 14.27 -1.39
C VAL A 108 -8.58 14.97 -1.46
N VAL A 109 -9.47 14.70 -0.51
CA VAL A 109 -10.82 15.30 -0.47
C VAL A 109 -10.74 16.82 -0.35
N GLY A 110 -9.81 17.34 0.44
CA GLY A 110 -9.60 18.76 0.64
C GLY A 110 -9.29 19.52 -0.66
N ALA A 111 -8.53 18.91 -1.58
CA ALA A 111 -8.25 19.49 -2.88
C ALA A 111 -9.52 19.65 -3.74
N PHE A 112 -10.44 18.69 -3.68
CA PHE A 112 -11.72 18.79 -4.39
C PHE A 112 -12.71 19.72 -3.68
N PHE A 113 -12.79 19.61 -2.35
CA PHE A 113 -13.71 20.40 -1.54
C PHE A 113 -13.42 21.90 -1.62
N SER A 114 -12.14 22.28 -1.72
CA SER A 114 -11.74 23.69 -1.89
C SER A 114 -11.97 24.23 -3.30
N GLY A 115 -12.35 23.37 -4.27
CA GLY A 115 -12.42 23.72 -5.69
C GLY A 115 -11.05 23.81 -6.38
N ALA A 116 -9.95 23.42 -5.72
CA ALA A 116 -8.64 23.37 -6.35
C ALA A 116 -8.52 22.25 -7.40
N LEU A 117 -9.29 21.16 -7.21
CA LEU A 117 -9.52 20.13 -8.20
C LEU A 117 -11.01 19.98 -8.51
N GLU A 118 -11.32 19.83 -9.80
CA GLU A 118 -12.64 19.54 -10.32
C GLU A 118 -12.80 18.05 -10.61
N PHE A 119 -13.97 17.49 -10.32
CA PHE A 119 -14.34 16.14 -10.75
C PHE A 119 -14.79 16.14 -12.22
N ASN A 120 -14.42 15.09 -12.96
CA ASN A 120 -14.93 14.83 -14.32
C ASN A 120 -14.74 16.02 -15.30
N THR A 121 -13.66 16.78 -15.11
CA THR A 121 -13.28 17.84 -16.04
C THR A 121 -12.41 17.27 -17.15
N THR A 122 -12.53 17.79 -18.37
CA THR A 122 -11.63 17.49 -19.49
C THR A 122 -10.40 18.41 -19.50
N ARG A 123 -10.35 19.37 -18.57
CA ARG A 123 -9.22 20.29 -18.43
C ARG A 123 -8.10 19.58 -17.68
N LYS A 124 -6.88 19.81 -18.15
CA LYS A 124 -5.66 19.39 -17.46
C LYS A 124 -5.59 20.08 -16.09
N GLN A 125 -5.33 19.30 -15.05
CA GLN A 125 -5.18 19.80 -13.67
C GLN A 125 -3.80 19.40 -13.14
N ASP A 126 -2.91 20.37 -13.02
CA ASP A 126 -1.54 20.14 -12.56
C ASP A 126 -1.46 20.18 -11.03
N VAL A 127 -0.92 19.11 -10.43
CA VAL A 127 -0.79 18.96 -8.97
C VAL A 127 0.67 18.88 -8.56
N LEU A 128 1.09 19.79 -7.68
CA LEU A 128 2.39 19.72 -7.02
C LEU A 128 2.25 19.05 -5.65
N LEU A 129 2.93 17.91 -5.46
CA LEU A 129 3.11 17.29 -4.15
C LEU A 129 4.55 17.48 -3.67
N ILE A 130 4.72 18.15 -2.53
CA ILE A 130 6.01 18.27 -1.85
C ILE A 130 6.07 17.21 -0.75
N GLY A 131 6.98 16.25 -0.92
CA GLY A 131 7.10 15.06 -0.07
C GLY A 131 6.28 13.88 -0.61
N LEU A 132 6.96 12.75 -0.84
CA LEU A 132 6.34 11.56 -1.44
C LEU A 132 5.71 10.63 -0.39
N GLY A 133 6.34 10.52 0.79
CA GLY A 133 6.03 9.45 1.74
C GLY A 133 6.14 8.08 1.05
N GLY A 134 5.09 7.26 1.15
CA GLY A 134 4.95 6.01 0.40
C GLY A 134 4.15 6.14 -0.90
N GLY A 135 3.95 7.36 -1.39
CA GLY A 135 3.33 7.65 -2.68
C GLY A 135 1.81 7.48 -2.74
N ILE A 136 1.11 7.24 -1.62
CA ILE A 136 -0.32 6.90 -1.61
C ILE A 136 -1.23 7.97 -2.22
N ILE A 137 -0.95 9.26 -1.98
CA ILE A 137 -1.73 10.36 -2.57
C ILE A 137 -1.44 10.48 -4.07
N ASN A 138 -0.16 10.50 -4.44
CA ASN A 138 0.27 10.56 -5.84
C ASN A 138 -0.31 9.38 -6.67
N ASN A 139 -0.21 8.17 -6.13
CA ASN A 139 -0.74 6.96 -6.75
C ASN A 139 -2.24 7.12 -7.02
N TYR A 140 -3.01 7.55 -6.02
CA TYR A 140 -4.45 7.75 -6.17
C TYR A 140 -4.78 8.78 -7.24
N LEU A 141 -4.14 9.96 -7.20
CA LEU A 141 -4.41 11.01 -8.17
C LEU A 141 -4.10 10.54 -9.61
N THR A 142 -3.08 9.70 -9.81
CA THR A 142 -2.76 9.13 -11.14
C THR A 142 -3.80 8.13 -11.67
N THR A 143 -4.73 7.65 -10.84
CA THR A 143 -5.80 6.75 -11.29
C THR A 143 -7.01 7.50 -11.86
N MET A 144 -7.07 8.82 -11.68
CA MET A 144 -8.23 9.60 -12.09
C MET A 144 -8.15 9.86 -13.59
N THR A 145 -8.90 9.07 -14.36
CA THR A 145 -9.02 9.23 -15.81
C THR A 145 -9.63 10.59 -16.15
N ASN A 146 -8.99 11.32 -17.08
CA ASN A 146 -9.27 12.70 -17.54
C ASN A 146 -8.45 13.83 -16.88
N HIS A 147 -7.48 13.54 -16.01
CA HIS A 147 -6.62 14.55 -15.37
C HIS A 147 -5.11 14.40 -15.67
N THR A 148 -4.76 13.65 -16.71
CA THR A 148 -3.38 13.51 -17.21
C THR A 148 -3.24 14.07 -18.61
#